data_AF-A0A842UZ33-F1
#
_entry.id   AF-A0A842UZ33-F1
#
_cell.length_a   1.000
_cell.length_b   1.000
_cell.length_c   1.000
_cell.angle_alpha   90.00
_cell.angle_beta   90.00
_cell.angle_gamma   90.00
#
_symmetry.space_group_name_H-M   'P 1'
#
loop_
_entity.id
_entity.type
_entity.pdbx_description
1 polymer ?
#
loop_
_entity_poly.entity_id
_entity_poly.type
_entity_poly.pdbx_seq_one_letter_code
_entity_poly.pdbx_strand_id
1 'polypeptide(L)'
;MNKKRAFVWVMSAVLVMFLFSAPAQAQVLDDLFRYYDGSAIADFYIDYHLLFDLLIYILLFVGISQVAFKDRFQGRGGRAVIIAVGLSLSVGMMMFEYYYDWMIGDIAPLGLAVMLAVIAIFIYRLATDIAGMAKTGAGALAFVITYLFARASFPEMNDWIRDEIPLLNALLVIAFVIALVRVIWALWKVAFPGTEEPEAPESRQEQRAEREVRREAQQANRQARQVQRQASREMDLDQELDRLAHSLIEYLNNLPDGPVADEAELNRIDNAVDAISQKINQRQALQRHLERALERLRHWEQELRDQLQHMPEAAARADPVIQRINHELSNADQLINAQKSQVEQYLQALQRIDRFKQMIRTRDAHAVAQTIHDDFLPLIRHLMSLEHQIRLHITKIMEMTAPDRIIRSLQQQGE
;
A
#
# COMPACT_ATOMS: atom_id res chain seq x y z
N MET A 1 4.79 -40.99 9.38
CA MET A 1 5.27 -40.57 8.04
C MET A 1 5.35 -39.06 7.99
N ASN A 2 6.48 -38.48 7.56
CA ASN A 2 6.62 -37.02 7.49
C ASN A 2 5.58 -36.47 6.50
N LYS A 3 4.77 -35.46 6.90
CA LYS A 3 3.66 -34.92 6.08
C LYS A 3 4.11 -34.56 4.66
N LYS A 4 5.36 -34.09 4.53
CA LYS A 4 6.02 -33.79 3.25
C LYS A 4 6.20 -35.02 2.36
N ARG A 5 6.64 -36.14 2.93
CA ARG A 5 6.82 -37.40 2.18
C ARG A 5 5.48 -37.97 1.74
N ALA A 6 4.48 -37.94 2.63
CA ALA A 6 3.12 -38.38 2.28
C ALA A 6 2.55 -37.59 1.10
N PHE A 7 2.68 -36.26 1.13
CA PHE A 7 2.22 -35.40 0.05
C PHE A 7 2.94 -35.69 -1.28
N VAL A 8 4.27 -35.89 -1.25
CA VAL A 8 5.05 -36.21 -2.45
C VAL A 8 4.63 -37.55 -3.05
N TRP A 9 4.38 -38.56 -2.22
CA TRP A 9 3.87 -39.86 -2.68
C TRP A 9 2.48 -39.74 -3.30
N VAL A 10 1.57 -39.00 -2.66
CA VAL A 10 0.23 -38.75 -3.20
C VAL A 10 0.32 -38.00 -4.53
N MET A 11 1.11 -36.93 -4.61
CA MET A 11 1.27 -36.17 -5.85
C MET A 11 1.94 -36.96 -6.96
N SER A 12 2.92 -37.80 -6.63
CA SER A 12 3.56 -38.69 -7.61
C SER A 12 2.57 -39.75 -8.10
N ALA A 13 1.77 -40.32 -7.20
CA ALA A 13 0.72 -41.28 -7.56
C ALA A 13 -0.37 -40.64 -8.42
N VAL A 14 -0.80 -39.41 -8.10
CA VAL A 14 -1.73 -38.63 -8.91
C VAL A 14 -1.15 -38.33 -10.28
N LEU A 15 0.12 -37.89 -10.35
CA LEU A 15 0.77 -37.58 -11.62
C LEU A 15 0.95 -38.83 -12.49
N VAL A 16 1.34 -39.96 -11.89
CA VAL A 16 1.38 -41.26 -12.57
C VAL A 16 -0.02 -41.67 -13.03
N MET A 17 -1.05 -41.56 -12.16
CA MET A 17 -2.43 -41.81 -12.56
C MET A 17 -2.80 -40.97 -13.78
N PHE A 18 -2.60 -39.65 -13.76
CA PHE A 18 -2.90 -38.76 -14.88
C PHE A 18 -2.15 -39.14 -16.17
N LEU A 19 -0.88 -39.56 -16.07
CA LEU A 19 -0.09 -39.99 -17.24
C LEU A 19 -0.60 -41.29 -17.87
N PHE A 20 -1.12 -42.22 -17.06
CA PHE A 20 -1.60 -43.53 -17.53
C PHE A 20 -3.13 -43.58 -17.75
N SER A 21 -3.89 -42.66 -17.16
CA SER A 21 -5.36 -42.63 -17.24
C SER A 21 -5.90 -41.83 -18.40
N ALA A 22 -5.07 -41.05 -19.12
CA ALA A 22 -5.53 -40.22 -20.24
C ALA A 22 -6.43 -40.96 -21.25
N PRO A 23 -6.13 -42.19 -21.70
CA PRO A 23 -7.03 -42.91 -22.61
C PRO A 23 -8.24 -43.58 -21.92
N ALA A 24 -8.19 -43.83 -20.60
CA ALA A 24 -9.25 -44.54 -19.86
C ALA A 24 -10.27 -43.60 -19.19
N GLN A 25 -9.87 -42.37 -18.84
CA GLN A 25 -10.73 -41.38 -18.20
C GLN A 25 -11.75 -40.75 -19.18
N ALA A 26 -11.42 -40.69 -20.47
CA ALA A 26 -12.37 -40.28 -21.50
C ALA A 26 -13.64 -41.14 -21.40
N GLN A 27 -13.50 -42.48 -21.36
CA GLN A 27 -14.64 -43.39 -21.29
C GLN A 27 -15.46 -43.28 -19.99
N VAL A 28 -14.83 -43.06 -18.84
CA VAL A 28 -15.56 -43.01 -17.55
C VAL A 28 -16.36 -41.71 -17.41
N LEU A 29 -15.79 -40.56 -17.79
CA LEU A 29 -16.53 -39.30 -17.80
C LEU A 29 -17.59 -39.31 -18.90
N ASP A 30 -17.26 -39.84 -20.08
CA ASP A 30 -18.22 -40.01 -21.17
C ASP A 30 -19.39 -40.90 -20.74
N ASP A 31 -19.18 -41.98 -19.99
CA ASP A 31 -20.26 -42.84 -19.49
C ASP A 31 -21.09 -42.18 -18.37
N LEU A 32 -20.46 -41.37 -17.51
CA LEU A 32 -21.14 -40.66 -16.41
C LEU A 32 -21.95 -39.47 -16.92
N PHE A 33 -21.48 -38.82 -17.99
CA PHE A 33 -22.17 -37.76 -18.71
C PHE A 33 -22.97 -38.27 -19.90
N ARG A 34 -22.94 -39.56 -20.24
CA ARG A 34 -23.72 -40.12 -21.36
C ARG A 34 -25.22 -39.89 -21.22
N TYR A 35 -25.69 -39.76 -19.98
CA TYR A 35 -27.09 -39.45 -19.65
C TYR A 35 -27.39 -37.95 -19.73
N TYR A 36 -26.39 -37.10 -19.53
CA TYR A 36 -26.44 -35.66 -19.76
C TYR A 36 -25.75 -35.38 -21.08
N ASP A 37 -26.47 -35.57 -22.19
CA ASP A 37 -25.96 -35.24 -23.51
C ASP A 37 -25.42 -33.80 -23.46
N GLY A 38 -24.10 -33.65 -23.43
CA GLY A 38 -23.45 -32.35 -23.22
C GLY A 38 -23.82 -31.37 -24.33
N SER A 39 -24.22 -31.92 -25.49
CA SER A 39 -24.83 -31.17 -26.58
C SER A 39 -26.10 -30.46 -26.12
N ALA A 40 -26.99 -31.08 -25.34
CA ALA A 40 -28.23 -30.43 -24.90
C ALA A 40 -28.00 -29.19 -24.04
N ILE A 41 -26.93 -29.15 -23.23
CA ILE A 41 -26.57 -27.95 -22.44
C ILE A 41 -25.92 -26.90 -23.34
N ALA A 42 -25.02 -27.31 -24.23
CA ALA A 42 -24.37 -26.41 -25.18
C ALA A 42 -25.39 -25.79 -26.14
N ASP A 43 -26.27 -26.61 -26.71
CA ASP A 43 -27.38 -26.22 -27.58
C ASP A 43 -28.35 -25.30 -26.84
N PHE A 44 -28.68 -25.59 -25.57
CA PHE A 44 -29.47 -24.68 -24.75
C PHE A 44 -28.77 -23.34 -24.53
N TYR A 45 -27.45 -23.32 -24.33
CA TYR A 45 -26.71 -22.06 -24.26
C TYR A 45 -26.72 -21.34 -25.61
N ILE A 46 -26.50 -22.03 -26.74
CA ILE A 46 -26.52 -21.44 -28.09
C ILE A 46 -27.89 -20.85 -28.39
N ASP A 47 -28.96 -21.56 -28.09
CA ASP A 47 -30.35 -21.13 -28.33
C ASP A 47 -30.74 -19.91 -27.47
N TYR A 48 -30.15 -19.78 -26.29
CA TYR A 48 -30.48 -18.73 -25.31
C TYR A 48 -29.28 -17.86 -24.90
N HIS A 49 -28.23 -17.76 -25.73
CA HIS A 49 -26.95 -17.13 -25.35
C HIS A 49 -27.15 -15.68 -24.90
N LEU A 50 -28.00 -14.93 -25.60
CA LEU A 50 -28.33 -13.54 -25.26
C LEU A 50 -28.87 -13.39 -23.82
N LEU A 51 -29.67 -14.35 -23.34
CA LEU A 51 -30.21 -14.34 -21.98
C LEU A 51 -29.13 -14.63 -20.94
N PHE A 52 -28.26 -15.61 -21.22
CA PHE A 52 -27.15 -15.97 -20.35
C PHE A 52 -26.12 -14.84 -20.27
N ASP A 53 -25.75 -14.28 -21.41
CA ASP A 53 -24.78 -13.21 -21.53
C ASP A 53 -25.31 -11.93 -20.85
N LEU A 54 -26.60 -11.60 -21.01
CA LEU A 54 -27.26 -10.54 -20.23
C LEU A 54 -27.16 -10.78 -18.71
N LEU A 55 -27.42 -12.01 -18.23
CA LEU A 55 -27.33 -12.33 -16.80
C LEU A 55 -25.88 -12.16 -16.30
N ILE A 56 -24.90 -12.62 -17.07
CA ILE A 56 -23.48 -12.45 -16.77
C ILE A 56 -23.10 -10.97 -16.74
N TYR A 57 -23.52 -10.18 -17.73
CA TYR A 57 -23.29 -8.74 -17.76
C TYR A 57 -23.90 -8.05 -16.54
N ILE A 58 -25.13 -8.42 -16.14
CA ILE A 58 -25.78 -7.88 -14.93
C ILE A 58 -24.93 -8.16 -13.70
N LEU A 59 -24.49 -9.40 -13.48
CA LEU A 59 -23.65 -9.75 -12.35
C LEU A 59 -22.33 -8.97 -12.36
N LEU A 60 -21.68 -8.91 -13.52
CA LEU A 60 -20.37 -8.27 -13.69
C LEU A 60 -20.45 -6.75 -13.51
N PHE A 61 -21.33 -6.06 -14.23
CA PHE A 61 -21.42 -4.60 -14.19
C PHE A 61 -22.03 -4.09 -12.89
N VAL A 62 -22.98 -4.80 -12.28
CA VAL A 62 -23.46 -4.45 -10.93
C VAL A 62 -22.33 -4.66 -9.91
N GLY A 63 -21.57 -5.75 -10.00
CA GLY A 63 -20.42 -6.00 -9.13
C GLY A 63 -19.34 -4.92 -9.24
N ILE A 64 -18.93 -4.56 -10.46
CA ILE A 64 -17.94 -3.49 -10.71
C ILE A 64 -18.48 -2.14 -10.23
N SER A 65 -19.74 -1.83 -10.54
CA SER A 65 -20.36 -0.57 -10.11
C SER A 65 -20.41 -0.47 -8.58
N GLN A 66 -20.70 -1.57 -7.89
CA GLN A 66 -20.64 -1.60 -6.43
C GLN A 66 -19.24 -1.28 -5.91
N VAL A 67 -18.20 -1.90 -6.47
CA VAL A 67 -16.81 -1.61 -6.04
C VAL A 67 -16.42 -0.16 -6.35
N ALA A 68 -16.74 0.34 -7.55
CA ALA A 68 -16.34 1.66 -8.01
C ALA A 68 -17.05 2.81 -7.29
N PHE A 69 -18.33 2.64 -6.94
CA PHE A 69 -19.19 3.73 -6.49
C PHE A 69 -19.64 3.62 -5.03
N LYS A 70 -19.31 2.53 -4.31
CA LYS A 70 -19.73 2.32 -2.91
C LYS A 70 -19.36 3.49 -1.99
N ASP A 71 -18.21 4.10 -2.17
CA ASP A 71 -17.75 5.19 -1.30
C ASP A 71 -18.47 6.50 -1.58
N ARG A 72 -18.93 6.70 -2.83
CA ARG A 72 -19.57 7.94 -3.28
C ARG A 72 -21.08 7.96 -3.03
N PHE A 73 -21.75 6.82 -3.19
CA PHE A 73 -23.21 6.71 -3.05
C PHE A 73 -23.57 5.78 -1.90
N GLN A 74 -23.63 6.34 -0.69
CA GLN A 74 -23.96 5.61 0.54
C GLN A 74 -25.47 5.54 0.79
N GLY A 75 -25.90 4.57 1.60
CA GLY A 75 -27.31 4.38 1.97
C GLY A 75 -28.14 3.56 0.97
N ARG A 76 -29.43 3.34 1.28
CA ARG A 76 -30.35 2.52 0.47
C ARG A 76 -30.59 3.13 -0.93
N GLY A 77 -30.76 4.45 -1.01
CA GLY A 77 -30.91 5.15 -2.28
C GLY A 77 -29.66 5.07 -3.16
N GLY A 78 -28.47 5.24 -2.56
CA GLY A 78 -27.20 5.10 -3.27
C GLY A 78 -27.01 3.71 -3.90
N ARG A 79 -27.38 2.65 -3.17
CA ARG A 79 -27.35 1.27 -3.71
C ARG A 79 -28.28 1.10 -4.91
N ALA A 80 -29.48 1.69 -4.89
CA ALA A 80 -30.41 1.63 -6.01
C ALA A 80 -29.81 2.30 -7.25
N VAL A 81 -29.14 3.44 -7.09
CA VAL A 81 -28.44 4.13 -8.19
C VAL A 81 -27.31 3.26 -8.75
N ILE A 82 -26.49 2.65 -7.88
CA ILE A 82 -25.40 1.76 -8.29
C ILE A 82 -25.94 0.56 -9.10
N ILE A 83 -27.02 -0.06 -8.64
CA ILE A 83 -27.66 -1.18 -9.34
C ILE A 83 -28.22 -0.71 -10.69
N ALA A 84 -28.89 0.45 -10.72
CA ALA A 84 -29.42 1.01 -11.96
C ALA A 84 -28.33 1.27 -13.00
N VAL A 85 -27.19 1.84 -12.59
CA VAL A 85 -26.02 2.03 -13.47
C VAL A 85 -25.50 0.70 -14.00
N GLY A 86 -25.34 -0.31 -13.14
CA GLY A 86 -24.90 -1.64 -13.57
C GLY A 86 -25.87 -2.29 -14.57
N LEU A 87 -27.18 -2.20 -14.32
CA LEU A 87 -28.21 -2.69 -15.23
C LEU A 87 -28.18 -1.95 -16.58
N SER A 88 -28.06 -0.62 -16.59
CA SER A 88 -27.96 0.16 -17.82
C SER A 88 -26.75 -0.23 -18.66
N LEU A 89 -25.59 -0.45 -18.03
CA LEU A 89 -24.39 -0.93 -18.73
C LEU A 89 -24.58 -2.33 -19.30
N SER A 90 -25.26 -3.21 -18.56
CA SER A 90 -25.52 -4.59 -19.01
C SER A 90 -26.42 -4.63 -20.23
N VAL A 91 -27.49 -3.82 -20.24
CA VAL A 91 -28.36 -3.67 -21.41
C VAL A 91 -27.59 -3.07 -22.58
N GLY A 92 -26.73 -2.06 -22.34
CA GLY A 92 -25.87 -1.49 -23.37
C GLY A 92 -24.93 -2.52 -24.01
N MET A 93 -24.37 -3.43 -23.19
CA MET A 93 -23.50 -4.49 -23.68
C MET A 93 -24.26 -5.57 -24.45
N MET A 94 -25.44 -5.97 -23.98
CA MET A 94 -26.33 -6.88 -24.70
C MET A 94 -26.73 -6.31 -26.07
N MET A 95 -27.02 -5.00 -26.15
CA MET A 95 -27.29 -4.34 -27.43
C MET A 95 -26.06 -4.32 -28.34
N PHE A 96 -24.87 -4.11 -27.77
CA PHE A 96 -23.61 -4.17 -28.53
C PHE A 96 -23.41 -5.58 -29.13
N GLU A 97 -23.53 -6.63 -28.33
CA GLU A 97 -23.49 -8.03 -28.79
C GLU A 97 -24.47 -8.29 -29.93
N TYR A 98 -25.73 -7.85 -29.78
CA TYR A 98 -26.75 -8.00 -30.83
C TYR A 98 -26.38 -7.31 -32.15
N TYR A 99 -25.73 -6.14 -32.11
CA TYR A 99 -25.39 -5.38 -33.32
C TYR A 99 -24.11 -5.87 -34.01
N TYR A 100 -23.14 -6.38 -33.24
CA TYR A 100 -21.84 -6.78 -33.77
C TYR A 100 -21.69 -8.29 -33.93
N ASP A 101 -22.73 -9.07 -33.63
CA ASP A 101 -22.74 -10.54 -33.66
C ASP A 101 -21.57 -11.13 -32.86
N TRP A 102 -21.27 -10.49 -31.72
CA TRP A 102 -20.15 -10.83 -30.85
C TRP A 102 -20.67 -11.45 -29.56
N MET A 103 -20.33 -12.71 -29.32
CA MET A 103 -20.82 -13.47 -28.14
C MET A 103 -19.75 -13.48 -27.05
N ILE A 104 -20.12 -13.57 -25.77
CA ILE A 104 -19.13 -13.81 -24.70
C ILE A 104 -18.38 -15.12 -24.96
N GLY A 105 -19.03 -16.09 -25.60
CA GLY A 105 -18.43 -17.33 -26.10
C GLY A 105 -17.19 -17.11 -26.97
N ASP A 106 -17.09 -16.00 -27.71
CA ASP A 106 -15.90 -15.67 -28.52
C ASP A 106 -14.68 -15.35 -27.65
N ILE A 107 -14.90 -14.95 -26.40
CA ILE A 107 -13.86 -14.72 -25.39
C ILE A 107 -13.52 -16.02 -24.64
N ALA A 108 -14.15 -17.15 -24.96
CA ALA A 108 -13.90 -18.43 -24.30
C ALA A 108 -12.40 -18.79 -24.23
N PRO A 109 -11.56 -18.57 -25.26
CA PRO A 109 -10.11 -18.82 -25.15
C PRO A 109 -9.44 -17.98 -24.04
N LEU A 110 -9.86 -16.73 -23.85
CA LEU A 110 -9.35 -15.86 -22.80
C LEU A 110 -9.88 -16.29 -21.42
N GLY A 111 -11.18 -16.60 -21.32
CA GLY A 111 -11.77 -17.12 -20.09
C GLY A 111 -11.08 -18.40 -19.62
N LEU A 112 -10.82 -19.31 -20.56
CA LEU A 112 -10.04 -20.52 -20.34
C LEU A 112 -8.61 -20.22 -19.91
N ALA A 113 -7.93 -19.27 -20.56
CA ALA A 113 -6.58 -18.85 -20.15
C ALA A 113 -6.55 -18.30 -18.71
N VAL A 114 -7.54 -17.49 -18.31
CA VAL A 114 -7.67 -16.98 -16.94
C VAL A 114 -7.93 -18.13 -15.97
N MET A 115 -8.83 -19.06 -16.30
CA MET A 115 -9.10 -20.24 -15.48
C MET A 115 -7.85 -21.10 -15.29
N LEU A 116 -7.11 -21.38 -16.37
CA LEU A 116 -5.84 -22.12 -16.31
C LEU A 116 -4.79 -21.40 -15.47
N ALA A 117 -4.73 -20.06 -15.55
CA ALA A 117 -3.84 -19.26 -14.69
C ALA A 117 -4.23 -19.39 -13.21
N VAL A 118 -5.52 -19.35 -12.87
CA VAL A 118 -6.01 -19.56 -11.49
C VAL A 118 -5.64 -20.95 -10.99
N ILE A 119 -5.85 -21.99 -11.80
CA ILE A 119 -5.46 -23.37 -11.49
C ILE A 119 -3.94 -23.47 -11.27
N ALA A 120 -3.14 -22.86 -12.14
CA ALA A 120 -1.69 -22.84 -12.00
C ALA A 120 -1.23 -22.14 -10.70
N ILE A 121 -1.83 -21.00 -10.36
CA ILE A 121 -1.55 -20.27 -9.11
C ILE A 121 -1.93 -21.13 -7.90
N PHE A 122 -3.08 -21.80 -7.95
CA PHE A 122 -3.54 -22.68 -6.89
C PHE A 122 -2.57 -23.86 -6.67
N ILE A 123 -2.17 -24.56 -7.73
CA ILE A 123 -1.21 -25.67 -7.64
C ILE A 123 0.15 -25.18 -7.16
N TYR A 124 0.61 -24.03 -7.64
CA TYR A 124 1.86 -23.42 -7.19
C TYR A 124 1.82 -23.15 -5.68
N ARG A 125 0.76 -22.52 -5.18
CA ARG A 125 0.56 -22.26 -3.74
C ARG A 125 0.50 -23.54 -2.93
N LEU A 126 -0.20 -24.55 -3.42
CA LEU A 126 -0.26 -25.86 -2.78
C LEU A 126 1.14 -26.48 -2.65
N ALA A 127 1.93 -26.43 -3.71
CA ALA A 127 3.29 -26.97 -3.75
C ALA A 127 4.28 -26.18 -2.87
N THR A 128 4.20 -24.85 -2.84
CA THR A 128 5.08 -24.03 -1.99
C THR A 128 4.71 -24.11 -0.52
N ASP A 129 3.42 -23.94 -0.20
CA ASP A 129 2.99 -23.65 1.17
C ASP A 129 2.76 -24.95 1.95
N ILE A 130 2.29 -26.02 1.30
CA ILE A 130 2.02 -27.31 1.95
C ILE A 130 3.21 -28.27 1.81
N ALA A 131 3.73 -28.43 0.59
CA ALA A 131 4.81 -29.38 0.34
C ALA A 131 6.18 -28.86 0.79
N GLY A 132 6.32 -27.53 0.91
CA GLY A 132 7.61 -26.88 1.16
C GLY A 132 8.60 -27.07 0.01
N MET A 133 8.10 -27.21 -1.22
CA MET A 133 8.93 -27.34 -2.41
C MET A 133 9.63 -26.01 -2.73
N ALA A 134 10.84 -26.06 -3.28
CA ALA A 134 11.52 -24.86 -3.77
C ALA A 134 10.65 -24.17 -4.83
N LYS A 135 10.64 -22.82 -4.84
CA LYS A 135 9.78 -22.02 -5.74
C LYS A 135 9.92 -22.40 -7.20
N THR A 136 11.13 -22.71 -7.65
CA THR A 136 11.42 -23.14 -9.03
C THR A 136 10.81 -24.50 -9.35
N GLY A 137 10.87 -25.46 -8.42
CA GLY A 137 10.22 -26.78 -8.56
C GLY A 137 8.70 -26.68 -8.52
N ALA A 138 8.16 -25.85 -7.62
CA ALA A 138 6.71 -25.62 -7.52
C ALA A 138 6.14 -24.97 -8.78
N GLY A 139 6.85 -23.99 -9.36
CA GLY A 139 6.46 -23.37 -10.63
C GLY A 139 6.47 -24.36 -11.80
N ALA A 140 7.50 -25.21 -11.89
CA ALA A 140 7.57 -26.26 -12.89
C ALA A 140 6.44 -27.29 -12.74
N LEU A 141 6.11 -27.69 -11.51
CA LEU A 141 5.02 -28.62 -11.22
C LEU A 141 3.65 -28.02 -11.59
N ALA A 142 3.41 -26.77 -11.21
CA ALA A 142 2.19 -26.06 -11.57
C ALA A 142 2.02 -25.98 -13.09
N PHE A 143 3.07 -25.60 -13.82
CA PHE A 143 3.04 -25.57 -15.27
C PHE A 143 2.74 -26.94 -15.90
N VAL A 144 3.43 -28.00 -15.46
CA VAL A 144 3.23 -29.37 -15.98
C VAL A 144 1.79 -29.83 -15.79
N ILE A 145 1.25 -29.68 -14.57
CA ILE A 145 -0.13 -30.12 -14.28
C ILE A 145 -1.14 -29.29 -15.07
N THR A 146 -1.00 -27.96 -15.08
CA THR A 146 -1.91 -27.09 -15.84
C THR A 146 -1.84 -27.36 -17.34
N TYR A 147 -0.65 -27.60 -17.90
CA TYR A 147 -0.48 -27.93 -19.32
C TYR A 147 -1.16 -29.26 -19.67
N LEU A 148 -0.96 -30.31 -18.86
CA LEU A 148 -1.61 -31.60 -19.07
C LEU A 148 -3.12 -31.50 -18.91
N PHE A 149 -3.60 -30.76 -17.91
CA PHE A 149 -5.01 -30.50 -17.69
C PHE A 149 -5.62 -29.76 -18.89
N ALA A 150 -4.99 -28.69 -19.36
CA ALA A 150 -5.45 -27.94 -20.53
C ALA A 150 -5.58 -28.85 -21.77
N ARG A 151 -4.57 -29.68 -22.01
CA ARG A 151 -4.55 -30.59 -23.16
C ARG A 151 -5.56 -31.73 -23.05
N ALA A 152 -5.83 -32.23 -21.85
CA ALA A 152 -6.78 -33.31 -21.61
C ALA A 152 -8.23 -32.83 -21.61
N SER A 153 -8.51 -31.68 -21.02
CA SER A 153 -9.86 -31.16 -20.85
C SER A 153 -10.34 -30.30 -22.02
N PHE A 154 -9.43 -29.73 -22.82
CA PHE A 154 -9.76 -28.81 -23.92
C PHE A 154 -8.97 -29.17 -25.19
N PRO A 155 -9.25 -30.35 -25.80
CA PRO A 155 -8.53 -30.81 -27.00
C PRO A 155 -8.66 -29.83 -28.17
N GLU A 156 -9.85 -29.24 -28.36
CA GLU A 156 -10.13 -28.26 -29.42
C GLU A 156 -9.23 -27.02 -29.31
N MET A 157 -9.04 -26.47 -28.11
CA MET A 157 -8.12 -25.35 -27.91
C MET A 157 -6.68 -25.74 -28.27
N ASN A 158 -6.26 -26.95 -27.89
CA ASN A 158 -4.91 -27.42 -28.18
C ASN A 158 -4.68 -27.64 -29.69
N ASP A 159 -5.72 -28.09 -30.40
CA ASP A 159 -5.67 -28.21 -31.86
C ASP A 159 -5.71 -26.83 -32.53
N TRP A 160 -6.53 -25.89 -32.04
CA TRP A 160 -6.49 -24.49 -32.48
C TRP A 160 -5.12 -23.82 -32.26
N ILE A 161 -4.49 -23.99 -31.09
CA ILE A 161 -3.14 -23.45 -30.83
C ILE A 161 -2.11 -24.09 -31.78
N ARG A 162 -2.26 -25.38 -32.09
CA ARG A 162 -1.36 -26.09 -32.99
C ARG A 162 -1.48 -25.59 -34.42
N ASP A 163 -2.71 -25.40 -34.89
CA ASP A 163 -3.00 -25.11 -36.28
C ASP A 163 -2.84 -23.62 -36.58
N GLU A 164 -3.32 -22.74 -35.69
CA GLU A 164 -3.32 -21.30 -35.89
C GLU A 164 -2.01 -20.63 -35.43
N ILE A 165 -1.37 -21.14 -34.37
CA ILE A 165 -0.17 -20.54 -33.77
C ILE A 165 0.92 -21.61 -33.51
N PRO A 166 1.47 -22.26 -34.55
CA PRO A 166 2.39 -23.38 -34.41
C PRO A 166 3.66 -23.06 -33.60
N LEU A 167 4.14 -21.82 -33.67
CA LEU A 167 5.29 -21.35 -32.89
C LEU A 167 5.00 -21.36 -31.37
N LEU A 168 3.80 -20.96 -30.96
CA LEU A 168 3.39 -20.97 -29.56
C LEU A 168 3.28 -22.41 -29.06
N ASN A 169 2.68 -23.30 -29.85
CA ASN A 169 2.62 -24.72 -29.53
C ASN A 169 4.02 -25.32 -29.31
N ALA A 170 4.96 -25.06 -30.24
CA ALA A 170 6.34 -25.53 -30.11
C ALA A 170 7.03 -25.02 -28.84
N LEU A 171 6.83 -23.74 -28.50
CA LEU A 171 7.38 -23.14 -27.29
C LEU A 171 6.78 -23.75 -26.02
N LEU A 172 5.47 -24.01 -26.00
CA LEU A 172 4.79 -24.67 -24.88
C LEU A 172 5.29 -26.09 -24.67
N VAL A 173 5.52 -26.85 -25.75
CA VAL A 173 6.07 -28.21 -25.68
C VAL A 173 7.51 -28.20 -25.14
N ILE A 174 8.36 -27.28 -25.60
CA ILE A 174 9.73 -27.14 -25.08
C ILE A 174 9.71 -26.76 -23.59
N ALA A 175 8.88 -25.79 -23.21
CA ALA A 175 8.70 -25.38 -21.82
C ALA A 175 8.22 -26.54 -20.94
N PHE A 176 7.32 -27.38 -21.47
CA PHE A 176 6.83 -28.57 -20.80
C PHE A 176 7.94 -29.59 -20.55
N VAL A 177 8.79 -29.89 -21.54
CA VAL A 177 9.93 -30.81 -21.37
C VAL A 177 10.90 -30.29 -20.30
N ILE A 178 11.25 -29.00 -20.34
CA ILE A 178 12.15 -28.38 -19.34
C ILE A 178 11.52 -28.46 -17.94
N ALA A 179 10.23 -28.14 -17.82
CA ALA A 179 9.51 -28.19 -16.56
C ALA A 179 9.43 -29.63 -16.03
N LEU A 180 9.18 -30.62 -16.89
CA LEU A 180 9.13 -32.03 -16.52
C LEU A 180 10.47 -32.53 -15.97
N VAL A 181 11.58 -32.22 -16.64
CA VAL A 181 12.94 -32.56 -16.15
C VAL A 181 13.19 -31.94 -14.78
N ARG A 182 12.80 -30.68 -14.57
CA ARG A 182 12.93 -30.02 -13.26
C ARG A 182 12.07 -30.65 -12.18
N VAL A 183 10.84 -31.05 -12.50
CA VAL A 183 9.96 -31.75 -11.56
C VAL A 183 10.57 -33.09 -11.17
N ILE A 184 11.05 -33.87 -12.13
CA ILE A 184 11.72 -35.16 -11.87
C ILE A 184 12.93 -34.96 -10.97
N TRP A 185 13.78 -33.96 -11.26
CA TRP A 185 14.95 -33.67 -10.43
C TRP A 185 14.59 -33.22 -9.01
N ALA A 186 13.55 -32.38 -8.87
CA ALA A 186 13.04 -31.95 -7.57
C ALA A 186 12.47 -33.13 -6.77
N LEU A 187 11.71 -34.02 -7.42
CA LEU A 187 11.17 -35.23 -6.79
C LEU A 187 12.28 -36.21 -6.41
N TRP A 188 13.30 -36.37 -7.26
CA TRP A 188 14.47 -37.18 -6.96
C TRP A 188 15.18 -36.66 -5.71
N LYS A 189 15.50 -35.37 -5.64
CA LYS A 189 16.16 -34.78 -4.45
C LYS A 189 15.36 -34.99 -3.16
N VAL A 190 14.03 -35.03 -3.25
CA VAL A 190 13.16 -35.28 -2.08
C VAL A 190 13.09 -36.77 -1.72
N ALA A 191 13.05 -37.66 -2.72
CA ALA A 191 12.96 -39.11 -2.52
C ALA A 191 14.29 -39.71 -2.03
N PHE A 192 15.40 -39.21 -2.56
CA PHE A 192 16.76 -39.57 -2.17
C PHE A 192 17.41 -38.31 -1.60
N PRO A 193 17.08 -37.95 -0.34
CA PRO A 193 17.82 -36.91 0.34
C PRO A 193 19.25 -37.42 0.42
N GLY A 194 20.13 -36.90 -0.43
CA GLY A 194 21.55 -37.16 -0.30
C GLY A 194 21.96 -36.87 1.13
N THR A 195 22.98 -37.56 1.63
CA THR A 195 23.70 -37.19 2.84
C THR A 195 24.45 -35.85 2.62
N GLU A 196 23.74 -34.82 2.13
CA GLU A 196 24.14 -33.44 2.35
C GLU A 196 24.16 -33.32 3.87
N GLU A 197 25.38 -33.35 4.43
CA GLU A 197 25.65 -33.08 5.84
C GLU A 197 24.74 -31.93 6.25
N PRO A 198 23.90 -32.10 7.29
CA PRO A 198 23.03 -31.03 7.72
C PRO A 198 23.92 -29.85 8.05
N GLU A 199 23.93 -28.83 7.17
CA GLU A 199 24.58 -27.55 7.45
C GLU A 199 24.18 -27.17 8.87
N ALA A 200 25.20 -27.06 9.72
CA ALA A 200 25.03 -26.91 11.15
C ALA A 200 24.01 -25.80 11.45
N PRO A 201 23.15 -25.97 12.46
CA PRO A 201 22.02 -25.07 12.75
C PRO A 201 22.37 -23.59 12.97
N GLU A 202 23.65 -23.23 13.07
CA GLU A 202 24.16 -21.87 13.15
C GLU A 202 23.69 -20.98 11.98
N SER A 203 23.67 -21.48 10.74
CA SER A 203 23.29 -20.65 9.57
C SER A 203 21.81 -20.26 9.56
N ARG A 204 20.93 -21.03 10.20
CA ARG A 204 19.49 -20.73 10.26
C ARG A 204 19.11 -19.83 11.42
N GLN A 205 19.84 -19.88 12.54
CA GLN A 205 19.65 -18.92 13.62
C GLN A 205 20.21 -17.55 13.23
N GLU A 206 21.38 -17.51 12.60
CA GLU A 206 21.97 -16.26 12.12
C GLU A 206 21.11 -15.61 11.02
N GLN A 207 20.60 -16.40 10.05
CA GLN A 207 19.65 -15.88 9.04
C GLN A 207 18.30 -15.45 9.62
N ARG A 208 17.87 -16.00 10.78
CA ARG A 208 16.63 -15.56 11.45
C ARG A 208 16.86 -14.24 12.19
N ALA A 209 17.95 -14.14 12.94
CA ALA A 209 18.36 -12.91 13.60
C ALA A 209 18.58 -11.78 12.59
N GLU A 210 19.25 -12.05 11.47
CA GLU A 210 19.47 -11.06 10.42
C GLU A 210 18.14 -10.60 9.77
N ARG A 211 17.19 -11.52 9.58
CA ARG A 211 15.85 -11.16 9.06
C ARG A 211 15.03 -10.36 10.05
N GLU A 212 15.15 -10.63 11.35
CA GLU A 212 14.48 -9.87 12.41
C GLU A 212 15.03 -8.45 12.49
N VAL A 213 16.35 -8.29 12.58
CA VAL A 213 17.03 -6.98 12.56
C VAL A 213 16.67 -6.19 11.30
N ARG A 214 16.62 -6.84 10.12
CA ARG A 214 16.27 -6.16 8.86
C ARG A 214 14.80 -5.74 8.79
N ARG A 215 13.89 -6.50 9.42
CA ARG A 215 12.47 -6.13 9.54
C ARG A 215 12.28 -4.95 10.48
N GLU A 216 12.96 -4.95 11.62
CA GLU A 216 12.91 -3.86 12.58
C GLU A 216 13.51 -2.57 12.01
N ALA A 217 14.66 -2.65 11.33
CA ALA A 217 15.24 -1.51 10.62
C ALA A 217 14.31 -0.96 9.52
N GLN A 218 13.58 -1.82 8.80
CA GLN A 218 12.58 -1.38 7.83
C GLN A 218 11.37 -0.71 8.49
N GLN A 219 10.93 -1.19 9.65
CA GLN A 219 9.83 -0.57 10.41
C GLN A 219 10.24 0.81 10.94
N ALA A 220 11.43 0.93 11.51
CA ALA A 220 11.99 2.21 11.95
C ALA A 220 12.09 3.21 10.80
N ASN A 221 12.53 2.76 9.61
CA ASN A 221 12.59 3.61 8.42
C ASN A 221 11.19 4.07 7.95
N ARG A 222 10.16 3.20 8.04
CA ARG A 222 8.78 3.62 7.74
C ARG A 222 8.28 4.67 8.72
N GLN A 223 8.59 4.54 10.01
CA GLN A 223 8.23 5.52 11.03
C GLN A 223 8.98 6.85 10.81
N ALA A 224 10.28 6.80 10.52
CA ALA A 224 11.08 7.99 10.20
C ALA A 224 10.52 8.74 8.97
N ARG A 225 10.12 8.03 7.91
CA ARG A 225 9.47 8.63 6.73
C ARG A 225 8.11 9.24 7.06
N GLN A 226 7.35 8.67 7.99
CA GLN A 226 6.08 9.26 8.44
C GLN A 226 6.33 10.56 9.20
N VAL A 227 7.32 10.58 10.10
CA VAL A 227 7.75 11.80 10.81
C VAL A 227 8.24 12.86 9.82
N GLN A 228 9.03 12.48 8.82
CA GLN A 228 9.50 13.41 7.78
C GLN A 228 8.34 14.00 6.99
N ARG A 229 7.37 13.18 6.56
CA ARG A 229 6.17 13.68 5.86
C ARG A 229 5.32 14.60 6.73
N GLN A 230 5.27 14.35 8.04
CA GLN A 230 4.60 15.24 8.99
C GLN A 230 5.36 16.57 9.14
N ALA A 231 6.69 16.55 9.20
CA ALA A 231 7.51 17.76 9.21
C ALA A 231 7.40 18.54 7.89
N SER A 232 7.26 17.88 6.73
CA SER A 232 6.99 18.59 5.48
C SER A 232 5.63 19.29 5.49
N ARG A 233 4.61 18.69 6.12
CA ARG A 233 3.30 19.35 6.33
C ARG A 233 3.39 20.53 7.29
N GLU A 234 4.36 20.56 8.21
CA GLU A 234 4.64 21.75 9.03
C GLU A 234 5.09 22.93 8.17
N MET A 235 5.95 22.69 7.16
CA MET A 235 6.40 23.76 6.26
C MET A 235 5.27 24.39 5.44
N ASP A 236 4.22 23.63 5.14
CA ASP A 236 3.04 24.15 4.45
C ASP A 236 2.16 24.97 5.40
N LEU A 237 1.99 24.49 6.64
CA LEU A 237 1.28 25.21 7.71
C LEU A 237 1.94 26.54 8.08
N ASP A 238 3.27 26.55 8.13
CA ASP A 238 4.05 27.77 8.38
C ASP A 238 3.81 28.77 7.24
N GLN A 239 4.00 28.38 5.97
CA GLN A 239 3.75 29.28 4.84
C GLN A 239 2.34 29.91 4.80
N GLU A 240 1.33 29.18 5.26
CA GLU A 240 -0.03 29.72 5.39
C GLU A 240 -0.16 30.71 6.55
N LEU A 241 0.49 30.45 7.70
CA LEU A 241 0.56 31.39 8.81
C LEU A 241 1.24 32.69 8.40
N ASP A 242 2.38 32.64 7.71
CA ASP A 242 3.11 33.81 7.23
C ASP A 242 2.23 34.65 6.30
N ARG A 243 1.51 34.01 5.38
CA ARG A 243 0.58 34.69 4.45
C ARG A 243 -0.56 35.38 5.19
N LEU A 244 -1.17 34.70 6.16
CA LEU A 244 -2.26 35.26 6.96
C LEU A 244 -1.76 36.44 7.80
N ALA A 245 -0.61 36.29 8.44
CA ALA A 245 0.02 37.33 9.25
C ALA A 245 0.38 38.58 8.41
N HIS A 246 1.02 38.39 7.24
CA HIS A 246 1.32 39.49 6.32
C HIS A 246 0.07 40.19 5.82
N SER A 247 -0.96 39.42 5.41
CA SER A 247 -2.22 40.01 4.95
C SER A 247 -2.92 40.83 6.02
N LEU A 248 -2.83 40.39 7.28
CA LEU A 248 -3.38 41.12 8.41
C LEU A 248 -2.58 42.39 8.71
N ILE A 249 -1.24 42.31 8.71
CA ILE A 249 -0.38 43.49 8.90
C ILE A 249 -0.63 44.54 7.80
N GLU A 250 -0.68 44.10 6.54
CA GLU A 250 -0.93 44.98 5.40
C GLU A 250 -2.31 45.65 5.51
N TYR A 251 -3.33 44.88 5.90
CA TYR A 251 -4.65 45.43 6.16
C TYR A 251 -4.63 46.44 7.31
N LEU A 252 -3.95 46.12 8.42
CA LEU A 252 -3.88 46.99 9.60
C LEU A 252 -3.09 48.29 9.33
N ASN A 253 -2.02 48.25 8.53
CA ASN A 253 -1.25 49.44 8.17
C ASN A 253 -2.00 50.38 7.20
N ASN A 254 -2.98 49.86 6.49
CA ASN A 254 -3.79 50.61 5.52
C ASN A 254 -5.12 51.11 6.12
N LEU A 255 -5.37 50.90 7.42
CA LEU A 255 -6.52 51.47 8.11
C LEU A 255 -6.39 53.00 8.14
N PRO A 256 -7.46 53.75 7.85
CA PRO A 256 -7.45 55.20 8.01
C PRO A 256 -7.25 55.57 9.49
N ASP A 257 -6.53 56.68 9.77
CA ASP A 257 -6.18 57.18 11.12
C ASP A 257 -7.40 57.65 11.98
N GLY A 258 -8.60 57.15 11.70
CA GLY A 258 -9.83 57.42 12.44
C GLY A 258 -10.31 56.23 13.28
N PRO A 259 -11.35 56.41 14.12
CA PRO A 259 -11.97 55.29 14.81
C PRO A 259 -12.47 54.26 13.79
N VAL A 260 -12.16 52.98 14.01
CA VAL A 260 -12.68 51.84 13.23
C VAL A 260 -14.20 51.84 13.37
N ALA A 261 -14.88 52.52 12.46
CA ALA A 261 -16.30 52.88 12.61
C ALA A 261 -17.24 51.84 12.02
N ASP A 262 -16.74 50.95 11.16
CA ASP A 262 -17.56 49.96 10.46
C ASP A 262 -17.46 48.57 11.11
N GLU A 263 -18.60 48.03 11.51
CA GLU A 263 -18.75 46.68 12.08
C GLU A 263 -18.26 45.60 11.09
N ALA A 264 -18.28 45.89 9.79
CA ALA A 264 -17.71 45.01 8.77
C ALA A 264 -16.18 44.87 8.88
N GLU A 265 -15.46 45.92 9.28
CA GLU A 265 -14.00 45.90 9.44
C GLU A 265 -13.59 45.14 10.71
N LEU A 266 -14.31 45.35 11.81
CA LEU A 266 -14.10 44.60 13.05
C LEU A 266 -14.32 43.09 12.84
N ASN A 267 -15.35 42.70 12.08
CA ASN A 267 -15.60 41.30 11.74
C ASN A 267 -14.51 40.69 10.85
N ARG A 268 -13.89 41.47 9.96
CA ARG A 268 -12.76 41.00 9.14
C ARG A 268 -11.51 40.76 9.99
N ILE A 269 -11.23 41.64 10.94
CA ILE A 269 -10.14 41.48 11.89
C ILE A 269 -10.40 40.24 12.76
N ASP A 270 -11.61 40.08 13.32
CA ASP A 270 -11.93 38.93 14.18
C ASP A 270 -11.76 37.59 13.44
N ASN A 271 -12.27 37.50 12.19
CA ASN A 271 -12.11 36.31 11.36
C ASN A 271 -10.63 35.99 11.03
N ALA A 272 -9.83 37.00 10.70
CA ALA A 272 -8.40 36.82 10.42
C ALA A 272 -7.65 36.35 11.68
N VAL A 273 -8.00 36.90 12.84
CA VAL A 273 -7.41 36.52 14.12
C VAL A 273 -7.87 35.11 14.53
N ASP A 274 -9.12 34.71 14.28
CA ASP A 274 -9.60 33.33 14.44
C ASP A 274 -8.83 32.33 13.56
N ALA A 275 -8.58 32.67 12.31
CA ALA A 275 -7.79 31.84 11.40
C ALA A 275 -6.36 31.65 11.92
N ILE A 276 -5.70 32.72 12.38
CA ILE A 276 -4.37 32.67 13.00
C ILE A 276 -4.40 31.82 14.27
N SER A 277 -5.38 32.02 15.16
CA SER A 277 -5.53 31.23 16.39
C SER A 277 -5.71 29.73 16.11
N GLN A 278 -6.54 29.38 15.12
CA GLN A 278 -6.77 27.98 14.73
C GLN A 278 -5.47 27.33 14.23
N LYS A 279 -4.70 28.04 13.41
CA LYS A 279 -3.44 27.53 12.86
C LYS A 279 -2.36 27.37 13.92
N ILE A 280 -2.26 28.29 14.89
CA ILE A 280 -1.34 28.13 16.03
C ILE A 280 -1.75 26.90 16.86
N ASN A 281 -3.04 26.67 17.11
CA ASN A 281 -3.52 25.47 17.81
C ASN A 281 -3.19 24.17 17.05
N GLN A 282 -3.31 24.16 15.72
CA GLN A 282 -2.91 23.03 14.89
C GLN A 282 -1.40 22.75 15.02
N ARG A 283 -0.56 23.80 15.04
CA ARG A 283 0.88 23.69 15.26
C ARG A 283 1.23 23.06 16.61
N GLN A 284 0.54 23.45 17.68
CA GLN A 284 0.75 22.84 19.00
C GLN A 284 0.36 21.36 19.08
N ALA A 285 -0.70 20.96 18.37
CA ALA A 285 -1.09 19.56 18.31
C ALA A 285 -0.01 18.73 17.60
N LEU A 286 0.59 19.30 16.56
CA LEU A 286 1.63 18.66 15.76
C LEU A 286 2.95 18.54 16.53
N GLN A 287 3.38 19.58 17.25
CA GLN A 287 4.53 19.51 18.14
C GLN A 287 4.38 18.40 19.19
N ARG A 288 3.22 18.33 19.86
CA ARG A 288 2.93 17.25 20.82
C ARG A 288 2.96 15.86 20.20
N HIS A 289 2.73 15.75 18.89
CA HIS A 289 2.83 14.49 18.17
C HIS A 289 4.29 14.14 17.83
N LEU A 290 5.11 15.13 17.45
CA LEU A 290 6.55 14.96 17.21
C LEU A 290 7.29 14.55 18.48
N GLU A 291 7.01 15.19 19.62
CA GLU A 291 7.59 14.81 20.92
C GLU A 291 7.31 13.34 21.25
N ARG A 292 6.05 12.90 21.09
CA ARG A 292 5.65 11.50 21.27
C ARG A 292 6.29 10.54 20.26
N ALA A 293 6.62 11.01 19.06
CA ALA A 293 7.32 10.19 18.06
C ALA A 293 8.79 9.99 18.44
N LEU A 294 9.47 11.03 18.92
CA LEU A 294 10.86 10.93 19.37
C LEU A 294 11.01 10.14 20.66
N GLU A 295 10.08 10.26 21.60
CA GLU A 295 10.07 9.44 22.80
C GLU A 295 9.99 7.94 22.46
N ARG A 296 9.17 7.58 21.46
CA ARG A 296 9.10 6.21 20.94
C ARG A 296 10.40 5.77 20.26
N LEU A 297 11.04 6.64 19.48
CA LEU A 297 12.32 6.34 18.84
C LEU A 297 13.43 6.12 19.86
N ARG A 298 13.50 6.92 20.92
CA ARG A 298 14.44 6.73 22.03
C ARG A 298 14.21 5.40 22.75
N HIS A 299 12.96 5.07 23.03
CA HIS A 299 12.63 3.80 23.68
C HIS A 299 13.05 2.59 22.82
N TRP A 300 12.82 2.69 21.51
CA TRP A 300 13.23 1.66 20.56
C TRP A 300 14.76 1.54 20.43
N GLU A 301 15.50 2.66 20.42
CA GLU A 301 16.96 2.64 20.44
C GLU A 301 17.49 1.90 21.68
N GLN A 302 16.89 2.16 22.84
CA GLN A 302 17.27 1.53 24.10
C GLN A 302 16.98 0.01 24.07
N GLU A 303 15.80 -0.39 23.60
CA GLU A 303 15.45 -1.81 23.43
C GLU A 303 16.42 -2.53 22.48
N LEU A 304 16.81 -1.87 21.38
CA LEU A 304 17.73 -2.43 20.41
C LEU A 304 19.16 -2.57 20.97
N ARG A 305 19.61 -1.61 21.80
CA ARG A 305 20.86 -1.74 22.56
C ARG A 305 20.82 -2.92 23.52
N ASP A 306 19.74 -3.08 24.27
CA ASP A 306 19.59 -4.15 25.25
C ASP A 306 19.61 -5.54 24.57
N GLN A 307 18.94 -5.68 23.43
CA GLN A 307 19.00 -6.91 22.63
C GLN A 307 20.40 -7.20 22.09
N LEU A 308 21.11 -6.17 21.61
CA LEU A 308 22.47 -6.32 21.06
C LEU A 308 23.52 -6.65 22.11
N GLN A 309 23.31 -6.32 23.40
CA GLN A 309 24.21 -6.74 24.48
C GLN A 309 24.32 -8.27 24.59
N HIS A 310 23.29 -8.99 24.17
CA HIS A 310 23.27 -10.46 24.20
C HIS A 310 23.79 -11.09 22.89
N MET A 311 24.22 -10.30 21.91
CA MET A 311 24.70 -10.74 20.59
C MET A 311 25.95 -9.96 20.15
N PRO A 312 27.14 -10.22 20.74
CA PRO A 312 28.33 -9.39 20.56
C PRO A 312 28.85 -9.32 19.11
N GLU A 313 28.70 -10.39 18.33
CA GLU A 313 29.10 -10.40 16.91
C GLU A 313 28.14 -9.60 16.02
N ALA A 314 26.84 -9.59 16.35
CA ALA A 314 25.85 -8.75 15.67
C ALA A 314 26.00 -7.28 16.09
N ALA A 315 26.35 -7.02 17.37
CA ALA A 315 26.61 -5.69 17.90
C ALA A 315 27.77 -5.00 17.19
N ALA A 316 28.88 -5.70 16.95
CA ALA A 316 30.02 -5.17 16.21
C ALA A 316 29.66 -4.74 14.77
N ARG A 317 28.71 -5.44 14.11
CA ARG A 317 28.21 -5.06 12.77
C ARG A 317 27.16 -3.95 12.82
N ALA A 318 26.40 -3.84 13.91
CA ALA A 318 25.34 -2.85 14.10
C ALA A 318 25.83 -1.50 14.67
N ASP A 319 27.00 -1.46 15.31
CA ASP A 319 27.58 -0.30 15.97
C ASP A 319 27.63 1.00 15.12
N PRO A 320 28.04 0.97 13.83
CA PRO A 320 28.00 2.18 13.00
C PRO A 320 26.57 2.67 12.71
N VAL A 321 25.58 1.78 12.71
CA VAL A 321 24.16 2.13 12.54
C VAL A 321 23.65 2.81 13.80
N ILE A 322 23.98 2.26 14.97
CA ILE A 322 23.62 2.83 16.28
C ILE A 322 24.25 4.20 16.47
N GLN A 323 25.54 4.38 16.17
CA GLN A 323 26.21 5.68 16.26
C GLN A 323 25.54 6.74 15.37
N ARG A 324 25.09 6.36 14.17
CA ARG A 324 24.38 7.27 13.28
C ARG A 324 22.97 7.58 13.79
N ILE A 325 22.23 6.60 14.30
CA ILE A 325 20.92 6.81 14.94
C ILE A 325 21.05 7.77 16.14
N ASN A 326 22.07 7.59 16.99
CA ASN A 326 22.36 8.49 18.11
C ASN A 326 22.61 9.93 17.66
N HIS A 327 23.40 10.10 16.60
CA HIS A 327 23.69 11.43 16.07
C HIS A 327 22.41 12.11 15.56
N GLU A 328 21.57 11.37 14.82
CA GLU A 328 20.28 11.88 14.32
C GLU A 328 19.30 12.20 15.47
N LEU A 329 19.22 11.35 16.50
CA LEU A 329 18.41 11.59 17.70
C LEU A 329 18.87 12.83 18.47
N SER A 330 20.18 12.99 18.67
CA SER A 330 20.75 14.17 19.34
C SER A 330 20.47 15.46 18.56
N ASN A 331 20.57 15.43 17.24
CA ASN A 331 20.21 16.56 16.39
C ASN A 331 18.71 16.88 16.50
N ALA A 332 17.85 15.86 16.43
CA ALA A 332 16.39 16.03 16.57
C ALA A 332 16.01 16.61 17.95
N ASP A 333 16.70 16.21 19.02
CA ASP A 333 16.48 16.72 20.36
C ASP A 333 16.86 18.19 20.52
N GLN A 334 18.00 18.60 19.96
CA GLN A 334 18.40 20.01 19.96
C GLN A 334 17.37 20.87 19.21
N LEU A 335 16.83 20.34 18.12
CA LEU A 335 15.85 21.01 17.28
C LEU A 335 14.48 21.13 17.95
N ILE A 336 13.99 20.07 18.61
CA ILE A 336 12.73 20.15 19.38
C ILE A 336 12.86 21.08 20.57
N ASN A 337 13.98 21.05 21.28
CA ASN A 337 14.18 21.96 22.41
C ASN A 337 14.22 23.44 21.94
N ALA A 338 14.82 23.72 20.78
CA ALA A 338 14.76 25.04 20.16
C ALA A 338 13.32 25.43 19.78
N GLN A 339 12.56 24.53 19.17
CA GLN A 339 11.17 24.78 18.78
C GLN A 339 10.24 24.96 19.99
N LYS A 340 10.46 24.22 21.08
CA LYS A 340 9.64 24.31 22.30
C LYS A 340 9.66 25.72 22.89
N SER A 341 10.85 26.33 22.97
CA SER A 341 11.00 27.72 23.41
C SER A 341 10.23 28.69 22.51
N GLN A 342 10.22 28.45 21.21
CA GLN A 342 9.50 29.29 20.25
C GLN A 342 7.98 29.10 20.37
N VAL A 343 7.48 27.88 20.55
CA VAL A 343 6.04 27.64 20.77
C VAL A 343 5.53 28.23 22.08
N GLU A 344 6.36 28.25 23.13
CA GLU A 344 6.04 28.98 24.36
C GLU A 344 5.87 30.49 24.11
N GLN A 345 6.67 31.08 23.22
CA GLN A 345 6.50 32.47 22.79
C GLN A 345 5.22 32.66 21.96
N TYR A 346 4.86 31.73 21.08
CA TYR A 346 3.57 31.75 20.37
C TYR A 346 2.36 31.64 21.31
N LEU A 347 2.47 30.84 22.38
CA LEU A 347 1.43 30.72 23.40
C LEU A 347 1.18 32.03 24.15
N GLN A 348 2.26 32.71 24.52
CA GLN A 348 2.17 34.02 25.15
C GLN A 348 1.55 35.05 24.18
N ALA A 349 1.85 34.94 22.88
CA ALA A 349 1.23 35.74 21.85
C ALA A 349 -0.27 35.46 21.70
N LEU A 350 -0.68 34.19 21.71
CA LEU A 350 -2.10 33.79 21.70
C LEU A 350 -2.87 34.37 22.88
N GLN A 351 -2.30 34.34 24.09
CA GLN A 351 -2.95 34.93 25.27
C GLN A 351 -3.09 36.45 25.16
N ARG A 352 -2.21 37.13 24.41
CA ARG A 352 -2.35 38.55 24.08
C ARG A 352 -3.43 38.76 23.02
N ILE A 353 -3.49 37.88 22.02
CA ILE A 353 -4.52 37.88 20.98
C ILE A 353 -5.93 37.66 21.56
N ASP A 354 -6.11 36.71 22.49
CA ASP A 354 -7.41 36.46 23.12
C ASP A 354 -7.87 37.65 23.97
N ARG A 355 -6.93 38.31 24.66
CA ARG A 355 -7.21 39.58 25.36
C ARG A 355 -7.61 40.68 24.38
N PHE A 356 -6.94 40.76 23.24
CA PHE A 356 -7.28 41.70 22.18
C PHE A 356 -8.68 41.44 21.58
N LYS A 357 -9.05 40.18 21.36
CA LYS A 357 -10.42 39.80 20.97
C LYS A 357 -11.46 40.21 22.00
N GLN A 358 -11.18 40.03 23.29
CA GLN A 358 -12.07 40.48 24.35
C GLN A 358 -12.22 42.01 24.34
N MET A 359 -11.15 42.76 24.08
CA MET A 359 -11.20 44.22 23.94
C MET A 359 -12.02 44.68 22.72
N ILE A 360 -11.88 44.01 21.57
CA ILE A 360 -12.73 44.24 20.39
C ILE A 360 -14.20 43.98 20.75
N ARG A 361 -14.49 42.88 21.43
CA ARG A 361 -15.86 42.52 21.85
C ARG A 361 -16.48 43.53 22.83
N THR A 362 -15.66 44.20 23.64
CA THR A 362 -16.12 45.28 24.53
C THR A 362 -16.34 46.63 23.83
N ARG A 363 -16.08 46.72 22.50
CA ARG A 363 -16.37 47.88 21.63
C ARG A 363 -15.69 49.22 22.01
N ASP A 364 -14.55 49.18 22.69
CA ASP A 364 -13.76 50.40 22.95
C ASP A 364 -12.87 50.72 21.74
N ALA A 365 -13.42 51.41 20.74
CA ALA A 365 -12.76 51.65 19.45
C ALA A 365 -11.42 52.41 19.56
N HIS A 366 -11.26 53.27 20.57
CA HIS A 366 -10.04 54.05 20.78
C HIS A 366 -8.96 53.21 21.46
N ALA A 367 -9.33 52.42 22.48
CA ALA A 367 -8.42 51.46 23.11
C ALA A 367 -7.98 50.38 22.11
N VAL A 368 -8.87 49.91 21.23
CA VAL A 368 -8.57 48.93 20.18
C VAL A 368 -7.56 49.48 19.18
N ALA A 369 -7.75 50.70 18.65
CA ALA A 369 -6.83 51.31 17.68
C ALA A 369 -5.42 51.50 18.26
N GLN A 370 -5.32 51.97 19.51
CA GLN A 370 -4.04 52.16 20.18
C GLN A 370 -3.34 50.82 20.49
N THR A 371 -4.10 49.80 20.94
CA THR A 371 -3.56 48.46 21.21
C THR A 371 -3.12 47.74 19.92
N ILE A 372 -3.78 47.99 18.77
CA ILE A 372 -3.37 47.46 17.47
C ILE A 372 -1.94 47.91 17.14
N HIS A 373 -1.66 49.20 17.31
CA HIS A 373 -0.38 49.77 16.89
C HIS A 373 0.74 49.48 17.90
N ASP A 374 0.46 49.62 19.19
CA ASP A 374 1.48 49.55 20.24
C ASP A 374 1.81 48.11 20.65
N ASP A 375 0.84 47.19 20.61
CA ASP A 375 1.02 45.82 21.12
C ASP A 375 0.84 44.75 20.05
N PHE A 376 -0.15 44.89 19.16
CA PHE A 376 -0.54 43.82 18.24
C PHE A 376 0.39 43.71 17.03
N LEU A 377 0.71 44.83 16.38
CA LEU A 377 1.62 44.88 15.23
C LEU A 377 3.05 44.38 15.57
N PRO A 378 3.68 44.81 16.68
CA PRO A 378 4.96 44.26 17.12
C PRO A 378 4.89 42.77 17.42
N LEU A 379 3.78 42.30 17.99
CA LEU A 379 3.55 40.88 18.27
C LEU A 379 3.52 40.07 16.98
N ILE A 380 2.74 40.48 15.97
CA ILE A 380 2.69 39.77 14.69
C ILE A 380 4.07 39.77 14.01
N ARG A 381 4.79 40.89 14.00
CA ARG A 381 6.16 40.95 13.44
C ARG A 381 7.12 40.01 14.17
N HIS A 382 7.01 39.90 15.49
CA HIS A 382 7.77 38.93 16.27
C HIS A 382 7.42 37.49 15.90
N LEU A 383 6.13 37.17 15.73
CA LEU A 383 5.67 35.86 15.30
C LEU A 383 6.19 35.48 13.89
N MET A 384 6.24 36.43 12.95
CA MET A 384 6.81 36.17 11.61
C MET A 384 8.32 35.93 11.67
N SER A 385 9.05 36.66 12.53
CA SER A 385 10.49 36.45 12.71
C SER A 385 10.82 35.05 13.27
N LEU A 386 9.98 34.56 14.20
CA LEU A 386 10.08 33.23 14.77
C LEU A 386 9.78 32.16 13.71
N GLU A 387 8.78 32.40 12.87
CA GLU A 387 8.41 31.50 11.80
C GLU A 387 9.55 31.28 10.80
N HIS A 388 10.20 32.37 10.37
CA HIS A 388 11.33 32.30 9.45
C HIS A 388 12.49 31.45 10.01
N GLN A 389 12.79 31.59 11.31
CA GLN A 389 13.84 30.81 11.97
C GLN A 389 13.47 29.32 12.04
N ILE A 390 12.19 29.00 12.28
CA ILE A 390 11.69 27.63 12.33
C ILE A 390 11.79 26.95 10.96
N ARG A 391 11.40 27.67 9.89
CA ARG A 391 11.46 27.15 8.52
C ARG A 391 12.87 26.72 8.10
N LEU A 392 13.87 27.51 8.47
CA LEU A 392 15.29 27.18 8.23
C LEU A 392 15.73 25.92 8.99
N HIS A 393 15.26 25.74 10.22
CA HIS A 393 15.59 24.57 11.04
C HIS A 393 14.90 23.30 10.51
N ILE A 394 13.63 23.36 10.12
CA ILE A 394 12.89 22.22 9.54
C ILE A 394 13.52 21.77 8.21
N THR A 395 13.91 22.71 7.35
CA THR A 395 14.59 22.39 6.09
C THR A 395 15.89 21.63 6.35
N LYS A 396 16.67 22.08 7.34
CA LYS A 396 17.91 21.41 7.76
C LYS A 396 17.67 20.01 8.34
N ILE A 397 16.59 19.79 9.11
CA ILE A 397 16.18 18.46 9.60
C ILE A 397 15.91 17.51 8.43
N MET A 398 15.17 17.96 7.42
CA MET A 398 14.79 17.11 6.29
C MET A 398 15.98 16.74 5.40
N GLU A 399 17.00 17.59 5.32
CA GLU A 399 18.26 17.29 4.62
C GLU A 399 19.11 16.25 5.37
N MET A 400 19.09 16.27 6.71
CA MET A 400 19.88 15.34 7.55
C MET A 400 19.22 13.96 7.67
N THR A 401 17.89 13.91 7.81
CA THR A 401 17.13 12.66 8.03
C THR A 401 16.80 11.87 6.75
N ALA A 402 17.33 12.26 5.59
CA ALA A 402 17.03 11.62 4.30
C ALA A 402 17.45 10.12 4.30
N PRO A 403 16.49 9.17 4.35
CA PRO A 403 16.77 7.75 4.57
C PRO A 403 17.56 7.10 3.41
N ASP A 404 17.50 7.70 2.22
CA ASP A 404 18.18 7.20 1.03
C ASP A 404 19.71 7.26 1.15
N ARG A 405 20.27 8.16 1.98
CA ARG A 405 21.72 8.17 2.26
C ARG A 405 22.14 7.01 3.18
N ILE A 406 21.28 6.67 4.14
CA ILE A 406 21.53 5.59 5.10
C ILE A 406 21.45 4.22 4.40
N ILE A 407 20.45 4.02 3.54
CA ILE A 407 20.27 2.76 2.79
C ILE A 407 21.40 2.55 1.76
N ARG A 408 21.82 3.61 1.04
CA ARG A 408 22.94 3.49 0.09
C ARG A 408 24.25 3.15 0.78
N SER A 409 24.52 3.71 1.97
CA SER A 409 25.73 3.33 2.73
C SER A 409 25.69 1.90 3.25
N LEU A 410 24.52 1.38 3.61
CA LEU A 410 24.36 -0.04 4.03
C LEU A 410 24.48 -1.01 2.85
N GLN A 411 24.06 -0.61 1.65
CA GLN A 411 24.22 -1.41 0.44
C GLN A 411 25.67 -1.44 -0.06
N GLN A 412 26.41 -0.33 0.11
CA GLN A 412 27.83 -0.24 -0.29
C GLN A 412 28.81 -0.95 0.66
N GLN A 413 28.39 -1.33 1.87
CA GLN A 413 29.22 -2.09 2.82
C GLN A 413 28.89 -3.59 2.86
N GLY A 414 27.88 -4.04 2.10
CA GLY A 414 27.46 -5.43 2.01
C GLY A 414 27.82 -6.13 0.69
N GLU A 415 28.53 -5.45 -0.21
CA GLU A 415 29.30 -6.02 -1.33
C GLU A 415 30.77 -6.11 -0.93
#